data_AF-A0A820I472-F1
#
_entry.id   AF-A0A820I472-F1
#
_cell.length_a   1.000
_cell.length_b   1.000
_cell.length_c   1.000
_cell.angle_alpha   90.00
_cell.angle_beta   90.00
_cell.angle_gamma   90.00
#
_symmetry.space_group_name_H-M   'P 1'
#
loop_
_entity.id
_entity.type
_entity.pdbx_description
1 polymer ?
#
loop_
_entity_poly.entity_id
_entity_poly.type
_entity_poly.pdbx_seq_one_letter_code
_entity_poly.pdbx_strand_id
1 'polypeptide(L)'
;QIESLKRQALEQFITQNISFQRLKLERKPSQKSIEILKDFIKKIQNSFEKKQKYIGYQLEQFRLIPELLKRLMTYYCCFATQLPLFESSKDLLRQIEQNTVITIATSTGSGKSTLLPALLVAEGYSKVMVTQPRRLPCKLISQRVNETMTSDTNPKSDKIAGWAISGEESNPRAQILYLTDGLLKERLLYNENFIPANSSIVLLIDEVHERSVNIDLCLALIARMLSTKQHSMSKLKIIISSATLDTSVPNLLKKIPQIKFSEFTMPLMGTLYPVT
;
A
#
# COMPACT_ATOMS: atom_id res chain seq x y z
N GLN A 1 16.97 -26.73 -7.89
CA GLN A 1 16.17 -27.08 -6.68
C GLN A 1 16.69 -26.39 -5.42
N ILE A 2 17.97 -26.57 -5.03
CA ILE A 2 18.57 -25.91 -3.85
C ILE A 2 18.49 -24.37 -3.91
N GLU A 3 18.66 -23.79 -5.10
CA GLU A 3 18.61 -22.33 -5.31
C GLU A 3 17.17 -21.76 -5.19
N SER A 4 16.17 -22.52 -5.63
CA SER A 4 14.75 -22.21 -5.44
C SER A 4 14.36 -22.30 -3.96
N LEU A 5 14.88 -23.29 -3.23
CA LEU A 5 14.69 -23.43 -1.78
C LEU A 5 15.35 -22.29 -1.00
N LYS A 6 16.57 -21.87 -1.38
CA LYS A 6 17.25 -20.71 -0.77
C LYS A 6 16.51 -19.40 -1.03
N ARG A 7 15.97 -19.21 -2.24
CA ARG A 7 15.13 -18.06 -2.60
C ARG A 7 13.83 -18.04 -1.80
N GLN A 8 13.14 -19.17 -1.69
CA GLN A 8 11.94 -19.29 -0.85
C GLN A 8 12.23 -19.04 0.62
N ALA A 9 13.37 -19.53 1.13
CA ALA A 9 13.80 -19.30 2.51
C ALA A 9 14.14 -17.83 2.77
N LEU A 10 14.78 -17.13 1.82
CA LEU A 10 15.07 -15.70 1.93
C LEU A 10 13.80 -14.84 1.80
N GLU A 11 12.89 -15.20 0.89
CA GLU A 11 11.57 -14.57 0.75
C GLU A 11 10.75 -14.76 2.03
N GLN A 12 10.65 -15.98 2.56
CA GLN A 12 10.03 -16.24 3.86
C GLN A 12 10.74 -15.46 4.97
N PHE A 13 12.07 -15.42 4.99
CA PHE A 13 12.81 -14.68 6.02
C PHE A 13 12.51 -13.19 5.95
N ILE A 14 12.54 -12.55 4.78
CA ILE A 14 12.26 -11.11 4.63
C ILE A 14 10.80 -10.82 4.97
N THR A 15 9.85 -11.59 4.44
CA THR A 15 8.42 -11.39 4.71
C THR A 15 8.07 -11.64 6.19
N GLN A 16 8.72 -12.60 6.86
CA GLN A 16 8.45 -12.93 8.26
C GLN A 16 9.21 -12.04 9.26
N ASN A 17 10.42 -11.57 8.90
CA ASN A 17 11.32 -10.89 9.84
C ASN A 17 11.49 -9.39 9.57
N ILE A 18 11.12 -8.89 8.39
CA ILE A 18 11.26 -7.47 8.02
C ILE A 18 9.87 -6.85 7.86
N SER A 19 9.30 -6.46 9.00
CA SER A 19 8.17 -5.53 9.08
C SER A 19 8.65 -4.20 9.66
N PHE A 20 8.34 -3.08 8.99
CA PHE A 20 8.73 -1.76 9.47
C PHE A 20 7.90 -1.32 10.69
N GLN A 21 6.81 -2.04 11.01
CA GLN A 21 6.02 -1.87 12.24
C GLN A 21 6.86 -1.98 13.53
N ARG A 22 8.04 -2.62 13.48
CA ARG A 22 8.96 -2.77 14.63
C ARG A 22 10.03 -1.68 14.72
N LEU A 23 10.17 -0.82 13.70
CA LEU A 23 11.13 0.29 13.73
C LEU A 23 10.59 1.43 14.60
N LYS A 24 11.17 1.59 15.79
CA LYS A 24 11.00 2.81 16.59
C LYS A 24 11.93 3.89 16.02
N LEU A 25 11.38 4.78 15.19
CA LEU A 25 12.10 5.98 14.78
C LEU A 25 11.91 7.05 15.85
N GLU A 26 12.80 7.06 16.86
CA GLU A 26 12.75 8.04 17.97
C GLU A 26 13.18 9.45 17.54
N ARG A 27 13.83 9.58 16.38
CA ARG A 27 14.32 10.86 15.83
C ARG A 27 14.17 10.90 14.31
N LYS A 28 13.98 12.10 13.75
CA LYS A 28 14.11 12.32 12.31
C LYS A 28 15.54 11.89 11.88
N PRO A 29 15.70 10.98 10.91
CA PRO A 29 16.97 10.69 10.26
C PRO A 29 17.55 11.99 9.73
N SER A 30 18.80 12.27 10.12
CA SER A 30 19.53 13.39 9.56
C SER A 30 19.78 13.16 8.06
N GLN A 31 19.95 14.23 7.30
CA GLN A 31 20.35 14.16 5.89
C GLN A 31 21.64 13.32 5.74
N LYS A 32 22.54 13.44 6.72
CA LYS A 32 23.75 12.63 6.85
C LYS A 32 23.47 11.13 7.05
N SER A 33 22.45 10.75 7.82
CA SER A 33 22.05 9.35 8.00
C SER A 33 21.52 8.75 6.70
N ILE A 34 20.76 9.53 5.93
CA ILE A 34 20.23 9.15 4.62
C ILE A 34 21.38 9.01 3.61
N GLU A 35 22.35 9.93 3.61
CA GLU A 35 23.56 9.85 2.79
C GLU A 35 24.42 8.63 3.14
N ILE A 36 24.62 8.32 4.43
CA ILE A 36 25.34 7.12 4.87
C ILE A 36 24.65 5.85 4.35
N LEU A 37 23.32 5.78 4.46
CA LEU A 37 22.55 4.69 3.88
C LEU A 37 22.77 4.62 2.37
N LYS A 38 22.69 5.73 1.65
CA LYS A 38 22.94 5.78 0.19
C LYS A 38 24.32 5.31 -0.22
N ASP A 39 25.34 5.81 0.46
CA ASP A 39 26.71 5.40 0.19
C ASP A 39 26.93 3.93 0.51
N PHE A 40 26.30 3.42 1.56
CA PHE A 40 26.32 2.00 1.87
C PHE A 40 25.68 1.17 0.75
N ILE A 41 24.53 1.60 0.23
CA ILE A 41 23.82 0.95 -0.88
C ILE A 41 24.67 0.96 -2.14
N LYS A 42 25.23 2.11 -2.48
CA LYS A 42 26.07 2.30 -3.66
C LYS A 42 27.37 1.49 -3.56
N LYS A 43 27.97 1.42 -2.36
CA LYS A 43 29.12 0.55 -2.08
C LYS A 43 28.77 -0.92 -2.21
N ILE A 44 27.60 -1.33 -1.71
CA ILE A 44 27.08 -2.69 -1.89
C ILE A 44 26.94 -2.99 -3.38
N GLN A 45 26.19 -2.19 -4.14
CA GLN A 45 25.98 -2.36 -5.57
C GLN A 45 27.31 -2.47 -6.34
N ASN A 46 28.23 -1.53 -6.12
CA ASN A 46 29.55 -1.54 -6.75
C ASN A 46 30.42 -2.75 -6.35
N SER A 47 30.35 -3.19 -5.09
CA SER A 47 31.11 -4.36 -4.62
C SER A 47 30.58 -5.66 -5.23
N PHE A 48 29.27 -5.72 -5.49
CA PHE A 48 28.62 -6.84 -6.16
C PHE A 48 28.92 -6.85 -7.67
N GLU A 49 28.87 -5.71 -8.34
CA GLU A 49 29.16 -5.61 -9.78
C GLU A 49 30.63 -5.92 -10.13
N LYS A 50 31.59 -5.53 -9.28
CA LYS A 50 33.02 -5.62 -9.58
C LYS A 50 33.69 -6.95 -9.20
N LYS A 51 33.06 -7.79 -8.37
CA LYS A 51 33.68 -9.05 -7.91
C LYS A 51 33.29 -10.22 -8.81
N GLN A 52 34.29 -10.85 -9.43
CA GLN A 52 34.15 -12.02 -10.31
C GLN A 52 33.33 -13.17 -9.71
N LYS A 53 33.36 -13.34 -8.38
CA LYS A 53 32.56 -14.34 -7.64
C LYS A 53 31.05 -14.20 -7.83
N TYR A 54 30.55 -13.00 -8.15
CA TYR A 54 29.12 -12.73 -8.36
C TYR A 54 28.74 -12.62 -9.83
N ILE A 55 29.70 -12.78 -10.75
CA ILE A 55 29.44 -12.94 -12.18
C ILE A 55 28.93 -14.36 -12.40
N GLY A 56 27.64 -14.51 -12.71
CA GLY A 56 26.99 -15.81 -12.95
C GLY A 56 26.16 -16.35 -11.78
N TYR A 57 26.31 -15.83 -10.56
CA TYR A 57 25.30 -15.99 -9.50
C TYR A 57 24.23 -14.93 -9.71
N GLN A 58 22.96 -15.32 -9.85
CA GLN A 58 21.88 -14.44 -10.29
C GLN A 58 21.84 -13.12 -9.50
N LEU A 59 22.32 -12.03 -10.11
CA LEU A 59 22.24 -10.65 -9.61
C LEU A 59 20.80 -10.24 -9.25
N GLU A 60 19.79 -10.96 -9.76
CA GLU A 60 18.39 -10.82 -9.37
C GLU A 60 18.14 -11.05 -7.86
N GLN A 61 18.95 -11.88 -7.17
CA GLN A 61 18.85 -12.06 -5.72
C GLN A 61 19.23 -10.78 -4.94
N PHE A 62 19.99 -9.88 -5.57
CA PHE A 62 20.34 -8.57 -5.01
C PHE A 62 19.31 -7.48 -5.33
N ARG A 63 18.31 -7.69 -6.21
CA ARG A 63 17.17 -6.76 -6.39
C ARG A 63 16.44 -6.49 -5.07
N LEU A 64 16.50 -7.44 -4.13
CA LEU A 64 15.89 -7.34 -2.81
C LEU A 64 16.45 -6.18 -1.99
N ILE A 65 17.74 -5.85 -2.13
CA ILE A 65 18.35 -4.76 -1.37
C ILE A 65 17.79 -3.40 -1.86
N PRO A 66 17.90 -3.01 -3.16
CA PRO A 66 17.28 -1.80 -3.68
C PRO A 66 15.78 -1.68 -3.37
N GLU A 67 15.02 -2.77 -3.48
CA GLU A 67 13.59 -2.75 -3.18
C GLU A 67 13.31 -2.52 -1.68
N LEU A 68 14.07 -3.17 -0.79
CA LEU A 68 13.96 -2.96 0.65
C LEU A 68 14.31 -1.52 1.04
N LEU A 69 15.29 -0.93 0.37
CA LEU A 69 15.69 0.46 0.59
C LEU A 69 14.65 1.44 0.07
N LYS A 70 14.05 1.14 -1.09
CA LYS A 70 12.91 1.90 -1.63
C LYS A 70 11.76 1.89 -0.62
N ARG A 71 11.40 0.71 -0.11
CA ARG A 71 10.38 0.55 0.94
C ARG A 71 10.72 1.31 2.21
N LEU A 72 11.95 1.23 2.70
CA LEU A 72 12.42 1.97 3.88
C LEU A 72 12.34 3.49 3.65
N MET A 73 12.67 3.95 2.44
CA MET A 73 12.58 5.36 2.09
C MET A 73 11.14 5.84 1.97
N THR A 74 10.25 5.04 1.38
CA THR A 74 8.80 5.33 1.37
C THR A 74 8.25 5.40 2.79
N TYR A 75 8.61 4.45 3.66
CA TYR A 75 8.22 4.48 5.08
C TYR A 75 8.72 5.76 5.77
N TYR A 76 9.96 6.17 5.49
CA TYR A 76 10.51 7.40 6.03
C TYR A 76 9.77 8.65 5.54
N CYS A 77 9.48 8.74 4.24
CA CYS A 77 8.66 9.83 3.69
C CYS A 77 7.29 9.88 4.38
N CYS A 78 6.67 8.72 4.60
CA CYS A 78 5.42 8.60 5.36
C CYS A 78 5.54 9.22 6.76
N PHE A 79 6.58 8.86 7.52
CA PHE A 79 6.87 9.44 8.84
C PHE A 79 7.10 10.96 8.78
N ALA A 80 7.81 11.43 7.76
CA ALA A 80 8.13 12.84 7.59
C ALA A 80 6.90 13.72 7.28
N THR A 81 5.81 13.15 6.74
CA THR A 81 4.57 13.90 6.50
C THR A 81 3.86 14.37 7.77
N GLN A 82 4.12 13.74 8.92
CA GLN A 82 3.52 14.07 10.22
C GLN A 82 1.97 14.11 10.21
N LEU A 83 1.34 13.29 9.36
CA LEU A 83 -0.13 13.19 9.32
C LEU A 83 -0.66 12.32 10.49
N PRO A 84 -1.84 12.63 11.05
CA PRO A 84 -2.38 11.93 12.23
C PRO A 84 -2.46 10.41 12.10
N LEU A 85 -2.75 9.88 10.90
CA LEU A 85 -2.83 8.45 10.66
C LEU A 85 -1.49 7.73 10.95
N PHE A 86 -0.35 8.43 10.84
CA PHE A 86 0.94 7.83 11.12
C PHE A 86 1.07 7.39 12.58
N GLU A 87 0.51 8.13 13.54
CA GLU A 87 0.61 7.80 14.97
C GLU A 87 -0.07 6.47 15.30
N SER A 88 -1.21 6.21 14.64
CA SER A 88 -1.97 4.97 14.80
C SER A 88 -1.60 3.91 13.75
N SER A 89 -0.60 4.16 12.90
CA SER A 89 -0.29 3.31 11.74
C SER A 89 0.13 1.90 12.15
N LYS A 90 0.85 1.75 13.26
CA LYS A 90 1.32 0.44 13.73
C LYS A 90 0.16 -0.53 14.01
N ASP A 91 -0.83 -0.07 14.77
CA ASP A 91 -2.00 -0.87 15.12
C ASP A 91 -2.89 -1.11 13.90
N LEU A 92 -3.05 -0.08 13.06
CA LEU A 92 -3.79 -0.20 11.81
C LEU A 92 -3.17 -1.24 10.86
N LEU A 93 -1.86 -1.16 10.61
CA LEU A 93 -1.14 -2.09 9.73
C LEU A 93 -1.20 -3.53 10.25
N ARG A 94 -1.10 -3.71 11.58
CA ARG A 94 -1.29 -5.03 12.21
C ARG A 94 -2.68 -5.59 11.96
N GLN A 95 -3.73 -4.76 12.09
CA GLN A 95 -5.09 -5.22 11.80
C GLN A 95 -5.29 -5.55 10.32
N ILE A 96 -4.73 -4.75 9.40
CA ILE A 96 -4.76 -5.02 7.95
C ILE A 96 -4.06 -6.35 7.63
N GLU A 97 -2.95 -6.65 8.28
CA GLU A 97 -2.22 -7.91 8.09
C GLU A 97 -3.06 -9.13 8.53
N GLN A 98 -3.75 -9.02 9.67
CA GLN A 98 -4.50 -10.13 10.28
C GLN A 98 -5.88 -10.38 9.64
N ASN A 99 -6.44 -9.38 8.97
CA ASN A 99 -7.80 -9.44 8.43
C ASN A 99 -7.80 -9.33 6.90
N THR A 100 -8.75 -9.98 6.25
CA THR A 100 -8.93 -9.87 4.79
C THR A 100 -9.73 -8.61 4.46
N VAL A 101 -10.71 -8.27 5.30
CA VAL A 101 -11.54 -7.07 5.17
C VAL A 101 -11.33 -6.21 6.41
N ILE A 102 -11.16 -4.91 6.23
CA ILE A 102 -11.12 -3.96 7.35
C ILE A 102 -11.92 -2.73 6.99
N THR A 103 -12.76 -2.27 7.89
CA THR A 103 -13.37 -0.94 7.79
C THR A 103 -12.57 0.04 8.63
N ILE A 104 -12.30 1.22 8.08
CA ILE A 104 -11.55 2.29 8.75
C ILE A 104 -12.45 3.53 8.81
N ALA A 105 -12.68 4.05 10.02
CA ALA A 105 -13.16 5.41 10.22
C ALA A 105 -12.01 6.32 10.66
N THR A 106 -11.78 7.36 9.87
CA THR A 106 -10.84 8.43 10.20
C THR A 106 -11.42 9.76 9.80
N SER A 107 -11.03 10.84 10.49
CA SER A 107 -11.37 12.20 10.06
C SER A 107 -10.74 12.55 8.71
N THR A 108 -11.38 13.46 7.97
CA THR A 108 -10.80 14.09 6.79
C THR A 108 -9.48 14.78 7.15
N GLY A 109 -8.50 14.71 6.25
CA GLY A 109 -7.16 15.29 6.49
C GLY A 109 -6.21 14.40 7.32
N SER A 110 -6.67 13.25 7.83
CA SER A 110 -5.83 12.29 8.57
C SER A 110 -4.71 11.64 7.74
N GLY A 111 -4.80 11.68 6.40
CA GLY A 111 -3.86 11.01 5.49
C GLY A 111 -4.36 9.68 4.92
N LYS A 112 -5.62 9.32 5.13
CA LYS A 112 -6.27 8.10 4.64
C LYS A 112 -6.04 7.80 3.15
N SER A 113 -6.20 8.80 2.29
CA SER A 113 -6.11 8.64 0.83
C SER A 113 -4.71 8.94 0.27
N THR A 114 -3.76 9.37 1.11
CA THR A 114 -2.40 9.76 0.70
C THR A 114 -1.32 8.93 1.40
N LEU A 115 -1.34 8.91 2.74
CA LEU A 115 -0.38 8.25 3.60
C LEU A 115 -0.57 6.73 3.67
N LEU A 116 -1.80 6.26 3.91
CA LEU A 116 -2.06 4.82 4.07
C LEU A 116 -1.66 4.00 2.83
N PRO A 117 -1.96 4.42 1.58
CA PRO A 117 -1.50 3.70 0.40
C PRO A 117 0.03 3.60 0.30
N ALA A 118 0.76 4.66 0.68
CA ALA A 118 2.21 4.68 0.68
C ALA A 118 2.81 3.78 1.79
N LEU A 119 2.21 3.79 2.99
CA LEU A 119 2.58 2.88 4.08
C LEU A 119 2.39 1.41 3.68
N LEU A 120 1.31 1.08 2.98
CA LEU A 120 1.08 -0.28 2.47
C LEU A 120 2.15 -0.70 1.46
N VAL A 121 2.52 0.18 0.52
CA VAL A 121 3.65 -0.14 -0.38
C VAL A 121 4.94 -0.33 0.41
N ALA A 122 5.21 0.50 1.42
CA ALA A 122 6.37 0.34 2.29
C ALA A 122 6.36 -1.01 3.05
N GLU A 123 5.19 -1.48 3.53
CA GLU A 123 5.03 -2.80 4.15
C GLU A 123 5.17 -3.97 3.15
N GLY A 124 5.28 -3.70 1.84
CA GLY A 124 5.59 -4.70 0.81
C GLY A 124 4.38 -5.20 0.03
N TYR A 125 3.24 -4.51 0.09
CA TYR A 125 2.14 -4.77 -0.84
C TYR A 125 2.56 -4.39 -2.26
N SER A 126 2.41 -5.32 -3.21
CA SER A 126 2.85 -5.15 -4.60
C SER A 126 2.01 -4.13 -5.38
N LYS A 127 0.74 -3.96 -5.00
CA LYS A 127 -0.19 -3.03 -5.63
C LYS A 127 -1.21 -2.56 -4.62
N VAL A 128 -1.44 -1.25 -4.56
CA VAL A 128 -2.50 -0.63 -3.79
C VAL A 128 -3.39 0.14 -4.75
N MET A 129 -4.66 -0.22 -4.80
CA MET A 129 -5.65 0.40 -5.69
C MET A 129 -6.64 1.18 -4.85
N VAL A 130 -6.75 2.47 -5.08
CA VAL A 130 -7.53 3.38 -4.26
C VAL A 130 -8.66 3.96 -5.11
N THR A 131 -9.91 3.68 -4.76
CA THR A 131 -11.02 4.30 -5.47
C THR A 131 -11.19 5.75 -5.07
N GLN A 132 -11.70 6.56 -5.98
CA GLN A 132 -12.24 7.89 -5.68
C GLN A 132 -13.57 8.06 -6.45
N PRO A 133 -14.57 8.74 -5.87
CA PRO A 133 -15.86 8.91 -6.53
C PRO A 133 -15.78 9.86 -7.75
N ARG A 134 -14.76 10.73 -7.80
CA ARG A 134 -14.61 11.77 -8.82
C ARG A 134 -13.26 11.68 -9.54
N ARG A 135 -13.26 12.09 -10.81
CA ARG A 135 -12.07 12.04 -11.70
C ARG A 135 -10.93 12.94 -11.22
N LEU A 136 -11.23 14.17 -10.80
CA LEU A 136 -10.22 15.16 -10.41
C LEU A 136 -9.42 14.73 -9.15
N PRO A 137 -10.05 14.23 -8.07
CA PRO A 137 -9.34 13.63 -6.94
C PRO A 137 -8.33 12.54 -7.32
N CYS A 138 -8.65 11.63 -8.26
CA CYS A 138 -7.67 10.63 -8.70
C CYS A 138 -6.35 11.27 -9.18
N LYS A 139 -6.46 12.32 -9.99
CA LYS A 139 -5.29 13.02 -10.56
C LYS A 139 -4.53 13.78 -9.48
N LEU A 140 -5.23 14.59 -8.69
CA LEU A 140 -4.62 15.46 -7.68
C LEU A 140 -3.98 14.67 -6.54
N ILE A 141 -4.63 13.62 -6.06
CA ILE A 141 -4.09 12.78 -4.97
C ILE A 141 -2.88 11.99 -5.47
N SER A 142 -2.94 11.41 -6.69
CA SER A 142 -1.79 10.74 -7.30
C SER A 142 -0.58 11.67 -7.43
N GLN A 143 -0.80 12.90 -7.90
CA GLN A 143 0.24 13.91 -7.97
C GLN A 143 0.79 14.25 -6.58
N ARG A 144 -0.09 14.50 -5.59
CA ARG A 144 0.29 14.82 -4.21
C ARG A 144 1.09 13.70 -3.55
N VAL A 145 0.74 12.45 -3.79
CA VAL A 145 1.50 11.28 -3.29
C VAL A 145 2.87 11.23 -3.94
N ASN A 146 2.98 11.46 -5.24
CA ASN A 146 4.28 11.53 -5.89
C ASN A 146 5.12 12.68 -5.34
N GLU A 147 4.55 13.86 -5.10
CA GLU A 147 5.27 15.00 -4.51
C GLU A 147 5.78 14.70 -3.09
N THR A 148 4.95 14.07 -2.26
CA THR A 148 5.27 13.79 -0.84
C THR A 148 6.17 12.57 -0.64
N MET A 149 6.10 11.58 -1.54
CA MET A 149 6.90 10.34 -1.49
C MET A 149 8.15 10.41 -2.36
N THR A 150 8.36 11.52 -3.07
CA THR A 150 9.65 11.82 -3.70
C THR A 150 10.58 12.41 -2.65
N SER A 151 11.77 11.82 -2.50
CA SER A 151 12.87 12.47 -1.79
C SER A 151 13.83 13.08 -2.80
N ASP A 152 14.62 14.08 -2.42
CA ASP A 152 15.71 14.70 -3.21
C ASP A 152 16.74 13.71 -3.77
N THR A 153 16.60 12.47 -3.33
CA THR A 153 17.57 11.43 -3.41
C THR A 153 17.05 10.19 -4.14
N ASN A 154 15.80 10.25 -4.62
CA ASN A 154 15.19 9.30 -5.54
C ASN A 154 15.21 9.94 -6.94
N PRO A 155 15.59 9.22 -8.01
CA PRO A 155 15.50 9.80 -9.34
C PRO A 155 14.05 10.20 -9.64
N LYS A 156 13.85 11.42 -10.17
CA LYS A 156 12.51 12.00 -10.51
C LYS A 156 11.66 11.09 -11.42
N SER A 157 12.25 10.07 -12.03
CA SER A 157 11.59 9.09 -12.89
C SER A 157 10.78 8.03 -12.14
N ASP A 158 10.94 7.87 -10.83
CA ASP A 158 10.38 6.73 -10.08
C ASP A 158 9.08 7.10 -9.33
N LYS A 159 8.06 7.54 -10.08
CA LYS A 159 6.73 7.87 -9.56
C LYS A 159 6.05 6.62 -8.99
N ILE A 160 5.86 6.59 -7.67
CA ILE A 160 5.21 5.49 -6.94
C ILE A 160 3.71 5.40 -7.21
N ALA A 161 3.09 6.52 -7.59
CA ALA A 161 1.66 6.63 -7.84
C ALA A 161 1.33 6.95 -9.30
N GLY A 162 0.22 6.42 -9.77
CA GLY A 162 -0.44 6.74 -11.02
C GLY A 162 -1.95 6.82 -10.85
N TRP A 163 -2.66 7.12 -11.92
CA TRP A 163 -4.11 7.16 -11.92
C TRP A 163 -4.69 6.63 -13.22
N ALA A 164 -5.92 6.13 -13.15
CA ALA A 164 -6.69 5.69 -14.31
C ALA A 164 -8.17 6.08 -14.14
N ILE A 165 -8.74 6.70 -15.17
CA ILE A 165 -10.15 7.08 -15.23
C ILE A 165 -10.69 6.67 -16.61
N SER A 166 -12.01 6.71 -16.80
CA SER A 166 -12.58 6.33 -18.10
C SER A 166 -12.01 7.22 -19.24
N GLY A 167 -11.37 6.57 -20.21
CA GLY A 167 -10.76 7.19 -21.39
C GLY A 167 -9.35 7.79 -21.20
N GLU A 168 -8.77 7.78 -20.00
CA GLU A 168 -7.51 8.47 -19.73
C GLU A 168 -6.73 7.82 -18.57
N GLU A 169 -5.42 7.68 -18.69
CA GLU A 169 -4.57 7.14 -17.62
C GLU A 169 -3.16 7.75 -17.61
N SER A 170 -2.52 7.71 -16.44
CA SER A 170 -1.13 8.10 -16.24
C SER A 170 -0.46 7.13 -15.28
N ASN A 171 0.62 6.49 -15.73
CA ASN A 171 1.37 5.49 -14.96
C ASN A 171 0.48 4.38 -14.34
N PRO A 172 -0.37 3.68 -15.11
CA PRO A 172 -1.30 2.67 -14.58
C PRO A 172 -0.60 1.47 -13.92
N ARG A 173 0.69 1.27 -14.22
CA ARG A 173 1.54 0.20 -13.65
C ARG A 173 2.16 0.58 -12.30
N ALA A 174 2.04 1.82 -11.84
CA ALA A 174 2.54 2.29 -10.54
C ALA A 174 2.12 1.41 -9.36
N GLN A 175 2.92 1.34 -8.29
CA GLN A 175 2.57 0.55 -7.09
C GLN A 175 1.27 1.04 -6.45
N ILE A 176 1.01 2.35 -6.49
CA ILE A 176 -0.26 2.95 -6.06
C ILE A 176 -1.04 3.39 -7.31
N LEU A 177 -2.26 2.90 -7.47
CA LEU A 177 -3.15 3.29 -8.56
C LEU A 177 -4.43 3.92 -8.01
N TYR A 178 -4.63 5.20 -8.28
CA TYR A 178 -5.89 5.89 -8.01
C TYR A 178 -6.83 5.72 -9.20
N LEU A 179 -8.06 5.28 -8.97
CA LEU A 179 -9.03 5.08 -10.04
C LEU A 179 -10.44 5.46 -9.63
N THR A 180 -11.30 5.78 -10.59
CA THR A 180 -12.71 6.01 -10.26
C THR A 180 -13.40 4.71 -9.87
N ASP A 181 -14.36 4.79 -8.95
CA ASP A 181 -15.23 3.68 -8.56
C ASP A 181 -15.90 3.01 -9.78
N GLY A 182 -16.37 3.80 -10.75
CA GLY A 182 -16.93 3.30 -12.01
C GLY A 182 -15.94 2.50 -12.86
N LEU A 183 -14.67 2.92 -12.91
CA LEU A 183 -13.64 2.19 -13.66
C LEU A 183 -13.25 0.90 -12.92
N LEU A 184 -13.16 0.93 -11.58
CA LEU A 184 -12.94 -0.29 -10.80
C LEU A 184 -14.06 -1.31 -11.07
N LYS A 185 -15.32 -0.87 -10.99
CA LYS A 185 -16.50 -1.70 -11.30
C LYS A 185 -16.39 -2.34 -12.67
N GLU A 186 -16.10 -1.57 -13.72
CA GLU A 186 -15.94 -2.10 -15.08
C GLU A 186 -14.81 -3.14 -15.16
N ARG A 187 -13.67 -2.88 -14.52
CA ARG A 187 -12.56 -3.84 -14.49
C ARG A 187 -12.89 -5.11 -13.72
N LEU A 188 -13.64 -5.02 -12.61
CA LEU A 188 -14.12 -6.18 -11.86
C LEU A 188 -15.16 -7.00 -12.63
N LEU A 189 -16.01 -6.35 -13.44
CA LEU A 189 -17.03 -7.00 -14.24
C LEU A 189 -16.46 -7.73 -15.46
N TYR A 190 -15.57 -7.07 -16.20
CA TYR A 190 -15.17 -7.52 -17.54
C TYR A 190 -13.76 -8.11 -17.62
N ASN A 191 -12.96 -8.04 -16.55
CA ASN A 191 -11.62 -8.60 -16.53
C ASN A 191 -11.44 -9.55 -15.34
N GLU A 192 -11.68 -10.85 -15.59
CA GLU A 192 -11.58 -11.90 -14.58
C GLU A 192 -10.19 -12.08 -13.95
N ASN A 193 -9.15 -11.58 -14.64
CA ASN A 193 -7.74 -11.63 -14.24
C ASN A 193 -7.21 -10.27 -13.78
N PHE A 194 -8.10 -9.30 -13.57
CA PHE A 194 -7.72 -7.96 -13.14
C PHE A 194 -6.94 -7.95 -11.82
N ILE A 195 -7.27 -8.89 -10.93
CA ILE A 195 -6.56 -9.14 -9.68
C ILE A 195 -5.82 -10.47 -9.87
N PRO A 196 -4.51 -10.43 -10.16
CA PRO A 196 -3.72 -11.63 -10.34
C PRO A 196 -3.72 -12.49 -9.07
N ALA A 197 -3.87 -13.79 -9.27
CA ALA A 197 -3.72 -14.78 -8.21
C ALA A 197 -2.37 -14.62 -7.49
N ASN A 198 -2.34 -14.86 -6.18
CA ASN A 198 -1.12 -14.87 -5.34
C ASN A 198 -0.33 -13.55 -5.26
N SER A 199 -0.87 -12.45 -5.78
CA SER A 199 -0.29 -11.10 -5.63
C SER A 199 -0.74 -10.44 -4.32
N SER A 200 0.17 -9.74 -3.65
CA SER A 200 -0.14 -8.98 -2.43
C SER A 200 -0.79 -7.65 -2.83
N ILE A 201 -2.11 -7.66 -2.97
CA ILE A 201 -2.89 -6.53 -3.51
C ILE A 201 -3.81 -6.00 -2.42
N VAL A 202 -3.90 -4.66 -2.34
CA VAL A 202 -4.88 -3.98 -1.52
C VAL A 202 -5.87 -3.23 -2.40
N LEU A 203 -7.16 -3.46 -2.20
CA LEU A 203 -8.23 -2.59 -2.70
C LEU A 203 -8.70 -1.70 -1.56
N LEU A 204 -8.43 -0.40 -1.66
CA LEU A 204 -8.92 0.62 -0.76
C LEU A 204 -10.15 1.27 -1.42
N ILE A 205 -11.33 0.85 -0.96
CA ILE A 205 -12.62 1.41 -1.36
C ILE A 205 -12.86 2.66 -0.50
N ASP A 206 -12.50 3.81 -1.06
CA ASP A 206 -12.54 5.09 -0.36
C ASP A 206 -13.90 5.79 -0.48
N GLU A 207 -14.18 6.70 0.46
CA GLU A 207 -15.34 7.60 0.47
C GLU A 207 -16.69 6.85 0.36
N VAL A 208 -16.82 5.69 1.02
CA VAL A 208 -18.05 4.86 0.97
C VAL A 208 -19.29 5.59 1.49
N HIS A 209 -19.10 6.63 2.28
CA HIS A 209 -20.17 7.51 2.75
C HIS A 209 -20.85 8.33 1.64
N GLU A 210 -20.26 8.47 0.46
CA GLU A 210 -20.93 9.10 -0.69
C GLU A 210 -22.09 8.24 -1.25
N ARG A 211 -22.27 7.00 -0.77
CA ARG A 211 -23.36 6.06 -1.14
C ARG A 211 -23.61 5.99 -2.66
N SER A 212 -22.53 5.88 -3.42
CA SER A 212 -22.57 5.71 -4.88
C SER A 212 -22.97 4.28 -5.24
N VAL A 213 -23.87 4.13 -6.21
CA VAL A 213 -24.26 2.81 -6.77
C VAL A 213 -23.03 2.04 -7.28
N ASN A 214 -22.01 2.73 -7.80
CA ASN A 214 -20.79 2.07 -8.25
C ASN A 214 -20.00 1.47 -7.08
N ILE A 215 -19.99 2.11 -5.91
CA ILE A 215 -19.32 1.59 -4.70
C ILE A 215 -20.04 0.32 -4.22
N ASP A 216 -21.38 0.36 -4.14
CA ASP A 216 -22.18 -0.81 -3.75
C ASP A 216 -21.97 -1.99 -4.70
N LEU A 217 -21.95 -1.72 -6.02
CA LEU A 217 -21.65 -2.74 -7.02
C LEU A 217 -20.22 -3.27 -6.90
N CYS A 218 -19.22 -2.42 -6.64
CA CYS A 218 -17.85 -2.87 -6.38
C CYS A 218 -17.80 -3.82 -5.18
N LEU A 219 -18.45 -3.48 -4.07
CA LEU A 219 -18.48 -4.32 -2.86
C LEU A 219 -19.20 -5.65 -3.12
N ALA A 220 -20.30 -5.64 -3.88
CA ALA A 220 -21.02 -6.85 -4.27
C ALA A 220 -20.15 -7.78 -5.15
N LEU A 221 -19.43 -7.22 -6.12
CA LEU A 221 -18.53 -7.97 -7.00
C LEU A 221 -17.32 -8.51 -6.24
N ILE A 222 -16.73 -7.72 -5.34
CA ILE A 222 -15.62 -8.15 -4.48
C ILE A 222 -16.07 -9.32 -3.60
N ALA A 223 -17.24 -9.25 -2.99
CA ALA A 223 -17.76 -10.35 -2.17
C ALA A 223 -17.99 -11.63 -2.97
N ARG A 224 -18.58 -11.51 -4.17
CA ARG A 224 -18.73 -12.64 -5.09
C ARG A 224 -17.37 -13.24 -5.47
N MET A 225 -16.37 -12.41 -5.72
CA MET A 225 -15.02 -12.89 -6.01
C MET A 225 -14.40 -13.61 -4.79
N LEU A 226 -14.55 -13.05 -3.60
CA LEU A 226 -14.05 -13.62 -2.36
C LEU A 226 -14.72 -14.96 -2.02
N SER A 227 -16.03 -15.12 -2.29
CA SER A 227 -16.75 -16.37 -2.06
C SER A 227 -16.41 -17.47 -3.08
N THR A 228 -16.02 -17.11 -4.30
CA THR A 228 -15.74 -18.07 -5.38
C THR A 228 -14.26 -18.44 -5.51
N LYS A 229 -13.32 -17.54 -5.17
CA LYS A 229 -11.87 -17.71 -5.38
C LYS A 229 -11.06 -17.70 -4.06
N GLN A 230 -11.66 -18.12 -2.95
CA GLN A 230 -11.11 -17.94 -1.60
C GLN A 230 -9.65 -18.39 -1.43
N HIS A 231 -9.27 -19.57 -1.93
CA HIS A 231 -7.90 -20.09 -1.81
C HIS A 231 -6.85 -19.27 -2.58
N SER A 232 -7.23 -18.69 -3.73
CA SER A 232 -6.33 -17.91 -4.58
C SER A 232 -6.18 -16.45 -4.14
N MET A 233 -7.03 -15.99 -3.20
CA MET A 233 -7.14 -14.61 -2.75
C MET A 233 -6.60 -14.41 -1.32
N SER A 234 -5.80 -15.33 -0.80
CA SER A 234 -5.23 -15.27 0.56
C SER A 234 -4.38 -14.04 0.85
N LYS A 235 -3.84 -13.39 -0.21
CA LYS A 235 -3.02 -12.17 -0.13
C LYS A 235 -3.76 -10.89 -0.53
N LEU A 236 -5.05 -10.98 -0.88
CA LEU A 236 -5.88 -9.82 -1.18
C LEU A 236 -6.38 -9.20 0.13
N LYS A 237 -6.24 -7.88 0.25
CA LYS A 237 -6.80 -7.09 1.36
C LYS A 237 -7.82 -6.10 0.82
N ILE A 238 -8.95 -5.99 1.52
CA ILE A 238 -10.01 -5.03 1.22
C ILE A 238 -10.08 -4.04 2.38
N ILE A 239 -9.81 -2.78 2.09
CA ILE A 239 -9.94 -1.68 3.04
C ILE A 239 -11.15 -0.87 2.62
N ILE A 240 -12.14 -0.78 3.50
CA ILE A 240 -13.34 0.03 3.32
C ILE A 240 -13.17 1.26 4.18
N SER A 241 -13.26 2.41 3.55
CA SER A 241 -12.84 3.65 4.17
C SER A 241 -13.99 4.65 4.17
N SER A 242 -14.34 5.14 5.36
CA SER A 242 -15.41 6.10 5.58
C SER A 242 -14.93 7.28 6.42
N ALA A 243 -15.43 8.48 6.12
CA ALA A 243 -15.26 9.66 6.96
C ALA A 243 -16.26 9.69 8.13
N THR A 244 -17.28 8.81 8.11
CA THR A 244 -18.29 8.71 9.17
C THR A 244 -17.88 7.69 10.24
N LEU A 245 -18.37 7.88 11.47
CA LEU A 245 -18.14 6.97 12.61
C LEU A 245 -18.80 5.59 12.45
N ASP A 246 -19.67 5.41 11.45
CA ASP A 246 -20.24 4.11 11.12
C ASP A 246 -19.19 3.28 10.39
N THR A 247 -18.46 2.47 11.17
CA THR A 247 -17.42 1.56 10.73
C THR A 247 -17.95 0.16 10.41
N SER A 248 -19.27 -0.03 10.40
CA SER A 248 -19.82 -1.37 10.27
C SER A 248 -19.38 -2.01 8.96
N VAL A 249 -18.77 -3.20 9.05
CA VAL A 249 -18.44 -3.98 7.84
C VAL A 249 -19.75 -4.28 7.10
N PRO A 250 -19.86 -4.02 5.78
CA PRO A 250 -21.06 -4.30 5.02
C PRO A 250 -21.56 -5.73 5.23
N ASN A 251 -22.85 -5.90 5.53
CA ASN A 251 -23.46 -7.20 5.86
C ASN A 251 -23.19 -8.27 4.81
N LEU A 252 -23.07 -7.87 3.54
CA LEU A 252 -22.81 -8.76 2.42
C LEU A 252 -21.42 -9.43 2.54
N LEU A 253 -20.42 -8.74 3.10
CA LEU A 253 -19.08 -9.27 3.34
C LEU A 253 -19.03 -10.13 4.61
N LYS A 254 -19.82 -9.78 5.64
CA LYS A 254 -19.94 -10.58 6.88
C LYS A 254 -20.48 -11.99 6.63
N LYS A 255 -21.27 -12.18 5.58
CA LYS A 255 -21.87 -13.48 5.22
C LYS A 255 -20.90 -14.44 4.52
N ILE A 256 -19.69 -14.00 4.16
CA ILE A 256 -18.75 -14.85 3.45
C ILE A 256 -18.04 -15.76 4.46
N PRO A 257 -18.13 -17.10 4.32
CA PRO A 257 -17.51 -18.02 5.26
C PRO A 257 -16.00 -17.82 5.35
N GLN A 258 -15.44 -17.98 6.55
CA GLN A 258 -14.00 -18.05 6.81
C GLN A 258 -13.19 -16.79 6.44
N ILE A 259 -13.85 -15.67 6.15
CA ILE A 259 -13.20 -14.36 5.96
C ILE A 259 -13.04 -13.66 7.30
N LYS A 260 -11.81 -13.24 7.60
CA LYS A 260 -11.50 -12.43 8.79
C LYS A 260 -11.78 -10.97 8.51
N PHE A 261 -12.48 -10.31 9.41
CA PHE A 261 -12.80 -8.90 9.33
C PHE A 261 -12.48 -8.17 10.63
N SER A 262 -12.14 -6.88 10.53
CA SER A 262 -11.99 -5.98 11.68
C SER A 262 -12.54 -4.59 11.40
N GLU A 263 -12.79 -3.85 12.46
CA GLU A 263 -13.23 -2.45 12.42
C GLU A 263 -12.17 -1.63 13.15
N PHE A 264 -11.69 -0.58 12.50
CA PHE A 264 -10.68 0.32 13.05
C PHE A 264 -11.24 1.74 13.09
N THR A 265 -11.26 2.32 14.28
CA THR A 265 -11.56 3.74 14.45
C THR A 265 -10.30 4.42 14.94
N MET A 266 -9.83 5.43 14.20
CA MET A 266 -8.69 6.22 14.65
C MET A 266 -9.09 6.97 15.94
N PRO A 267 -8.27 6.93 17.00
CA PRO A 267 -8.52 7.72 18.19
C PRO A 267 -8.76 9.18 17.82
N LEU A 268 -9.75 9.82 18.45
CA LEU A 268 -9.92 11.26 18.32
C LEU A 268 -8.63 11.91 18.81
N MET A 269 -7.94 12.57 17.90
CA MET A 269 -6.77 13.37 18.23
C MET A 269 -7.24 14.44 19.22
N GLY A 270 -6.86 14.32 20.49
CA GLY A 270 -6.95 15.43 21.42
C GLY A 270 -6.24 16.62 20.78
N THR A 271 -6.85 17.79 20.84
CA THR A 271 -6.33 19.06 20.33
C THR A 271 -4.90 19.32 20.84
N LEU A 272 -3.88 18.83 20.13
CA LEU A 272 -2.47 19.02 20.46
C LEU A 272 -1.70 19.75 19.35
N TYR A 273 -2.38 20.15 18.27
CA TYR A 273 -1.81 21.05 17.27
C TYR A 273 -2.56 22.37 17.31
N PRO A 274 -2.06 23.40 18.05
CA PRO A 274 -2.56 24.74 17.84
C PRO A 274 -2.26 25.11 16.39
N VAL A 275 -3.32 25.47 15.66
CA VAL A 275 -3.18 26.16 14.39
C VAL A 275 -2.69 27.56 14.75
N THR A 276 -1.39 27.80 14.57
CA THR A 276 -0.80 29.14 14.54
C THR A 276 -0.59 29.56 13.09
#